data_AF-A0A820B173-F1
#
_entry.id   AF-A0A820B173-F1
#
_cell.length_a   1.000
_cell.length_b   1.000
_cell.length_c   1.000
_cell.angle_alpha   90.00
_cell.angle_beta   90.00
_cell.angle_gamma   90.00
#
_symmetry.space_group_name_H-M   'P 1'
#
loop_
_entity.id
_entity.type
_entity.pdbx_description
1 polymer ?
#
loop_
_entity_poly.entity_id
_entity_poly.type
_entity_poly.pdbx_seq_one_letter_code
_entity_poly.pdbx_strand_id
1 'polypeptide(L)'
;PHPAAISTVFNNDRFFLGMITPLPRRFCAFNYTMMDGPIKMDLIEGTFMGGSASAIRWWTSVYYATIDDYRAKDFFIGKDQYVMNSIALTHAARFSMLLPFRASCGDVWFTYGPLLAEKGERERLSYSSSCQQQNISDFVIPFDTVCKDNNHIV
;
A
#
# COMPACT_ATOMS: atom_id res chain seq x y z
N PRO A 1 14.14 -11.00 -9.73
CA PRO A 1 14.21 -9.59 -9.22
C PRO A 1 15.62 -9.19 -8.75
N HIS A 2 16.10 -7.98 -9.10
CA HIS A 2 17.42 -7.51 -8.65
C HIS A 2 17.38 -7.21 -7.13
N PRO A 3 18.16 -7.90 -6.28
CA PRO A 3 18.07 -7.77 -4.81
C PRO A 3 18.29 -6.34 -4.28
N ALA A 4 19.06 -5.53 -5.03
CA ALA A 4 19.40 -4.17 -4.67
C ALA A 4 18.19 -3.23 -4.63
N ALA A 5 17.25 -3.34 -5.59
CA ALA A 5 16.08 -2.44 -5.68
C ALA A 5 15.05 -2.71 -4.56
N ILE A 6 14.96 -3.95 -4.11
CA ILE A 6 14.17 -4.37 -2.94
C ILE A 6 14.82 -3.81 -1.67
N SER A 7 16.13 -3.98 -1.50
CA SER A 7 16.82 -3.56 -0.27
C SER A 7 16.68 -2.07 0.09
N THR A 8 16.65 -1.17 -0.90
CA THR A 8 16.44 0.27 -0.68
C THR A 8 15.00 0.60 -0.28
N VAL A 9 14.02 -0.15 -0.78
CA VAL A 9 12.59 0.00 -0.41
C VAL A 9 12.34 -0.39 1.05
N PHE A 10 13.06 -1.39 1.57
CA PHE A 10 12.83 -1.96 2.91
C PHE A 10 13.74 -1.40 4.03
N ASN A 11 14.55 -0.38 3.74
CA ASN A 11 15.67 -0.01 4.62
C ASN A 11 15.33 0.87 5.84
N ASN A 12 14.05 1.24 6.06
CA ASN A 12 13.65 2.25 7.05
C ASN A 12 12.70 1.74 8.15
N ASP A 13 12.64 0.42 8.39
CA ASP A 13 11.72 -0.22 9.36
C ASP A 13 10.23 0.13 9.16
N ARG A 14 9.88 0.54 7.94
CA ARG A 14 8.52 0.80 7.50
C ARG A 14 7.88 -0.47 6.99
N PHE A 15 6.60 -0.64 7.30
CA PHE A 15 5.78 -1.66 6.69
C PHE A 15 5.35 -1.20 5.30
N PHE A 16 5.31 -2.12 4.37
CA PHE A 16 5.05 -1.87 2.97
C PHE A 16 3.63 -2.35 2.62
N LEU A 17 2.88 -1.52 1.90
CA LEU A 17 1.51 -1.80 1.44
C LEU A 17 1.33 -1.33 -0.02
N GLY A 18 0.50 -2.02 -0.79
CA GLY A 18 0.10 -1.58 -2.13
C GLY A 18 -1.13 -0.68 -2.09
N MET A 19 -1.15 0.42 -2.84
CA MET A 19 -2.32 1.29 -3.02
C MET A 19 -2.91 1.14 -4.42
N ILE A 20 -4.13 0.65 -4.53
CA ILE A 20 -4.81 0.43 -5.82
C ILE A 20 -5.48 1.69 -6.38
N THR A 21 -5.73 2.69 -5.52
CA THR A 21 -6.28 3.98 -5.94
C THR A 21 -5.52 5.13 -5.27
N PRO A 22 -5.48 6.34 -5.88
CA PRO A 22 -4.93 7.52 -5.24
C PRO A 22 -5.70 7.91 -3.97
N LEU A 23 -5.04 8.58 -3.02
CA LEU A 23 -5.65 8.95 -1.75
C LEU A 23 -6.63 10.13 -1.93
N PRO A 24 -7.93 10.00 -1.57
CA PRO A 24 -8.83 11.14 -1.70
C PRO A 24 -8.39 12.33 -0.86
N ARG A 25 -8.42 13.54 -1.45
CA ARG A 25 -7.91 14.76 -0.81
C ARG A 25 -8.50 15.05 0.57
N ARG A 26 -9.75 14.62 0.80
CA ARG A 26 -10.40 14.74 2.12
C ARG A 26 -9.60 14.11 3.25
N PHE A 27 -8.87 13.02 3.01
CA PHE A 27 -8.05 12.38 4.05
C PHE A 27 -6.73 13.10 4.33
N CYS A 28 -6.33 14.03 3.47
CA CYS A 28 -5.18 14.90 3.73
C CYS A 28 -5.56 16.14 4.54
N ALA A 29 -6.83 16.55 4.50
CA ALA A 29 -7.35 17.68 5.26
C ALA A 29 -8.05 17.26 6.56
N PHE A 30 -8.55 16.03 6.62
CA PHE A 30 -9.29 15.50 7.76
C PHE A 30 -8.36 14.77 8.73
N ASN A 31 -8.47 15.10 10.02
CA ASN A 31 -7.74 14.40 11.07
C ASN A 31 -8.48 13.12 11.46
N TYR A 32 -8.36 12.09 10.62
CA TYR A 32 -8.95 10.77 10.88
C TYR A 32 -8.38 10.14 12.15
N THR A 33 -9.25 9.55 12.96
CA THR A 33 -8.90 8.79 14.15
C THR A 33 -9.56 7.42 14.13
N MET A 34 -9.04 6.48 14.93
CA MET A 34 -9.65 5.16 15.06
C MET A 34 -11.10 5.21 15.60
N MET A 35 -11.50 6.31 16.24
CA MET A 35 -12.87 6.52 16.72
C MET A 35 -13.88 6.72 15.59
N ASP A 36 -13.44 7.14 14.41
CA ASP A 36 -14.29 7.33 13.23
C ASP A 36 -14.69 5.99 12.57
N GLY A 37 -14.12 4.88 13.04
CA GLY A 37 -14.41 3.53 12.57
C GLY A 37 -13.72 3.16 11.26
N PRO A 38 -13.98 1.95 10.72
CA PRO A 38 -13.26 1.42 9.56
C PRO A 38 -13.50 2.24 8.28
N ILE A 39 -12.44 2.49 7.51
CA ILE A 39 -12.52 3.21 6.24
C ILE A 39 -12.93 2.27 5.11
N LYS A 40 -14.21 2.35 4.73
CA LYS A 40 -14.86 1.49 3.73
C LYS A 40 -14.57 1.93 2.29
N MET A 41 -13.33 1.73 1.83
CA MET A 41 -12.90 2.08 0.47
C MET A 41 -11.89 1.08 -0.08
N ASP A 42 -11.86 0.97 -1.40
CA ASP A 42 -10.86 0.20 -2.14
C ASP A 42 -9.61 1.09 -2.37
N LEU A 43 -8.79 1.26 -1.33
CA LEU A 43 -7.59 2.12 -1.33
C LEU A 43 -6.30 1.30 -1.28
N ILE A 44 -6.09 0.52 -0.23
CA ILE A 44 -4.90 -0.32 -0.02
C ILE A 44 -5.22 -1.76 -0.35
N GLU A 45 -4.38 -2.50 -1.07
CA GLU A 45 -4.59 -3.92 -1.32
C GLU A 45 -3.72 -4.82 -0.41
N GLY A 46 -4.28 -5.95 0.02
CA GLY A 46 -3.60 -6.92 0.91
C GLY A 46 -2.70 -7.94 0.21
N THR A 47 -2.72 -8.01 -1.13
CA THR A 47 -1.99 -9.03 -1.92
C THR A 47 -0.48 -8.82 -1.92
N PHE A 48 -0.02 -7.56 -1.81
CA PHE A 48 1.40 -7.23 -1.83
C PHE A 48 1.76 -6.35 -0.64
N MET A 49 2.29 -6.97 0.41
CA MET A 49 2.67 -6.33 1.66
C MET A 49 3.92 -6.96 2.26
N GLY A 50 4.66 -6.23 3.10
CA GLY A 50 5.87 -6.77 3.72
C GLY A 50 6.69 -5.77 4.52
N GLY A 51 7.89 -6.15 4.91
CA GLY A 51 8.79 -5.29 5.68
C GLY A 51 9.89 -6.07 6.37
N SER A 52 10.69 -5.37 7.18
CA SER A 52 11.60 -6.01 8.14
C SER A 52 10.81 -6.88 9.13
N ALA A 53 11.50 -7.79 9.82
CA ALA A 53 10.88 -8.59 10.87
C ALA A 53 10.27 -7.73 11.99
N SER A 54 10.88 -6.60 12.33
CA SER A 54 10.34 -5.60 13.27
C SER A 54 9.08 -4.93 12.73
N ALA A 55 9.06 -4.50 11.47
CA ALA A 55 7.88 -3.91 10.85
C ALA A 55 6.70 -4.90 10.78
N ILE A 56 6.95 -6.17 10.45
CA ILE A 56 5.93 -7.23 10.44
C ILE A 56 5.37 -7.47 11.85
N ARG A 57 6.22 -7.52 12.88
CA ARG A 57 5.77 -7.66 14.28
C ARG A 57 4.92 -6.47 14.72
N TRP A 58 5.32 -5.26 14.37
CA TRP A 58 4.52 -4.07 14.65
C TRP A 58 3.16 -4.12 13.92
N TRP A 59 3.17 -4.41 12.62
CA TRP A 59 1.96 -4.49 11.81
C TRP A 59 0.96 -5.50 12.36
N THR A 60 1.42 -6.74 12.63
CA THR A 60 0.55 -7.80 13.16
C THR A 60 -0.06 -7.41 14.50
N SER A 61 0.72 -6.81 15.41
CA SER A 61 0.22 -6.31 16.69
C SER A 61 -0.86 -5.24 16.52
N VAL A 62 -0.61 -4.21 15.68
CA VAL A 62 -1.56 -3.11 15.48
C VAL A 62 -2.80 -3.57 14.72
N TYR A 63 -2.65 -4.46 13.74
CA TYR A 63 -3.74 -4.99 12.95
C TYR A 63 -4.76 -5.75 13.79
N TYR A 64 -4.30 -6.71 14.60
CA TYR A 64 -5.21 -7.48 15.46
C TYR A 64 -5.78 -6.63 16.60
N ALA A 65 -4.99 -5.74 17.21
CA ALA A 65 -5.50 -4.81 18.21
C ALA A 65 -6.60 -3.88 17.65
N THR A 66 -6.45 -3.45 16.38
CA THR A 66 -7.47 -2.64 15.70
C THR A 66 -8.75 -3.44 15.45
N ILE A 67 -8.64 -4.70 15.04
CA ILE A 67 -9.80 -5.58 14.85
C ILE A 67 -10.56 -5.74 16.16
N ASP A 68 -9.86 -6.02 17.25
CA ASP A 68 -10.46 -6.17 18.58
C ASP A 68 -11.14 -4.88 19.03
N ASP A 69 -10.51 -3.73 18.80
CA ASP A 69 -11.04 -2.42 19.13
C ASP A 69 -12.33 -2.09 18.35
N TYR A 70 -12.33 -2.33 17.04
CA TYR A 70 -13.51 -2.15 16.19
C TYR A 70 -14.63 -3.08 16.56
N ARG A 71 -14.33 -4.34 16.87
CA ARG A 71 -15.31 -5.30 17.35
C ARG A 71 -15.93 -4.87 18.68
N ALA A 72 -15.13 -4.37 19.62
CA ALA A 72 -15.62 -3.90 20.92
C ALA A 72 -16.54 -2.67 20.81
N LYS A 73 -16.48 -1.93 19.70
CA LYS A 73 -17.33 -0.78 19.39
C LYS A 73 -18.49 -1.10 18.43
N ASP A 74 -18.76 -2.38 18.19
CA ASP A 74 -19.79 -2.86 17.26
C ASP A 74 -19.63 -2.34 15.81
N PHE A 75 -18.40 -2.01 15.40
CA PHE A 75 -18.13 -1.67 14.00
C PHE A 75 -18.09 -2.93 13.12
N PHE A 76 -18.79 -2.87 11.99
CA PHE A 76 -18.74 -3.93 10.98
C PHE A 76 -17.45 -3.86 10.14
N ILE A 77 -16.65 -4.92 10.19
CA ILE A 77 -15.44 -5.11 9.38
C ILE A 77 -15.74 -6.10 8.25
N GLY A 78 -16.12 -5.56 7.08
CA GLY A 78 -16.50 -6.39 5.92
C GLY A 78 -15.33 -6.82 5.03
N LYS A 79 -14.18 -6.14 5.13
CA LYS A 79 -12.94 -6.43 4.40
C LYS A 79 -11.75 -6.13 5.29
N ASP A 80 -10.69 -6.92 5.16
CA ASP A 80 -9.36 -6.63 5.71
C ASP A 80 -8.87 -5.23 5.33
N GLN A 81 -9.12 -4.84 4.08
CA GLN A 81 -8.85 -3.51 3.52
C GLN A 81 -9.32 -2.35 4.41
N TYR A 82 -10.46 -2.50 5.08
CA TYR A 82 -11.03 -1.42 5.88
C TYR A 82 -10.22 -1.16 7.14
N VAL A 83 -9.64 -2.22 7.72
CA VAL A 83 -8.69 -2.13 8.83
C VAL A 83 -7.37 -1.55 8.33
N MET A 84 -6.87 -2.04 7.19
CA MET A 84 -5.60 -1.56 6.63
C MET A 84 -5.61 -0.07 6.34
N ASN A 85 -6.66 0.43 5.68
CA ASN A 85 -6.83 1.87 5.38
C ASN A 85 -6.76 2.72 6.65
N SER A 86 -7.44 2.26 7.70
CA SER A 86 -7.55 2.97 8.97
C SER A 86 -6.20 3.05 9.69
N ILE A 87 -5.47 1.94 9.73
CA ILE A 87 -4.12 1.89 10.32
C ILE A 87 -3.14 2.73 9.51
N ALA A 88 -3.21 2.64 8.18
CA ALA A 88 -2.35 3.42 7.30
C ALA A 88 -2.49 4.93 7.55
N LEU A 89 -3.72 5.44 7.61
CA LEU A 89 -3.96 6.87 7.86
C LEU A 89 -3.53 7.31 9.26
N THR A 90 -3.76 6.49 10.28
CA THR A 90 -3.41 6.85 11.67
C THR A 90 -1.93 6.68 11.98
N HIS A 91 -1.20 5.87 11.21
CA HIS A 91 0.21 5.58 11.43
C HIS A 91 1.07 5.85 10.19
N ALA A 92 0.78 6.93 9.45
CA ALA A 92 1.37 7.14 8.13
C ALA A 92 2.91 7.09 8.07
N ALA A 93 3.60 7.56 9.12
CA ALA A 93 5.06 7.51 9.20
C ALA A 93 5.63 6.07 9.20
N ARG A 94 4.82 5.06 9.54
CA ARG A 94 5.19 3.64 9.59
C ARG A 94 5.08 2.95 8.23
N PHE A 95 4.56 3.60 7.20
CA PHE A 95 4.30 2.96 5.92
C PHE A 95 5.14 3.50 4.77
N SER A 96 5.55 2.58 3.90
CA SER A 96 5.95 2.84 2.52
C SER A 96 4.84 2.30 1.61
N MET A 97 4.33 3.13 0.71
CA MET A 97 3.28 2.75 -0.23
C MET A 97 3.85 2.48 -1.60
N LEU A 98 3.51 1.33 -2.17
CA LEU A 98 3.62 1.12 -3.60
C LEU A 98 2.38 1.66 -4.30
N LEU A 99 2.59 2.38 -5.41
CA LEU A 99 1.54 3.04 -6.17
C LEU A 99 1.33 2.36 -7.55
N PRO A 100 0.81 1.11 -7.62
CA PRO A 100 0.60 0.39 -8.88
C PRO A 100 -0.26 1.16 -9.88
N PHE A 101 -1.20 2.00 -9.45
CA PHE A 101 -2.00 2.82 -10.37
C PHE A 101 -1.16 3.77 -11.25
N ARG A 102 0.08 4.08 -10.88
CA ARG A 102 1.01 4.89 -11.69
C ARG A 102 1.72 4.08 -12.77
N ALA A 103 1.79 2.76 -12.62
CA ALA A 103 2.45 1.89 -13.59
C ALA A 103 1.64 1.77 -14.88
N SER A 104 0.31 2.00 -14.82
CA SER A 104 -0.61 1.86 -15.96
C SER A 104 -0.50 0.47 -16.63
N CYS A 105 -0.33 -0.58 -15.82
CA CYS A 105 -0.02 -1.94 -16.28
C CYS A 105 -1.22 -2.88 -16.34
N GLY A 106 -2.32 -2.36 -16.89
CA GLY A 106 -3.60 -3.06 -16.94
C GLY A 106 -4.38 -2.84 -15.65
N ASP A 107 -4.95 -3.93 -15.14
CA ASP A 107 -5.76 -3.89 -13.92
C ASP A 107 -4.88 -3.60 -12.69
N VAL A 108 -5.26 -2.62 -11.89
CA VAL A 108 -4.54 -2.18 -10.68
C VAL A 108 -4.40 -3.29 -9.65
N TRP A 109 -5.36 -4.22 -9.57
CA TRP A 109 -5.33 -5.38 -8.68
C TRP A 109 -4.25 -6.40 -9.08
N PHE A 110 -3.83 -6.40 -10.35
CA PHE A 110 -2.88 -7.38 -10.89
C PHE A 110 -1.56 -6.75 -11.35
N THR A 111 -1.38 -5.45 -11.12
CA THR A 111 -0.23 -4.67 -11.60
C THR A 111 1.11 -5.10 -10.97
N TYR A 112 1.11 -5.78 -9.82
CA TYR A 112 2.35 -6.30 -9.22
C TYR A 112 3.00 -7.41 -10.05
N GLY A 113 2.20 -8.20 -10.77
CA GLY A 113 2.70 -9.26 -11.65
C GLY A 113 3.75 -8.75 -12.64
N PRO A 114 3.42 -7.78 -13.52
CA PRO A 114 4.41 -7.19 -14.42
C PRO A 114 5.53 -6.46 -13.67
N LEU A 115 5.24 -5.73 -12.59
CA LEU A 115 6.28 -5.00 -11.86
C LEU A 115 7.37 -5.91 -11.24
N LEU A 116 6.98 -7.12 -10.83
CA LEU A 116 7.86 -8.07 -10.15
C LEU A 116 8.44 -9.15 -11.08
N ALA A 117 7.79 -9.42 -12.21
CA ALA A 117 8.22 -10.39 -13.20
C ALA A 117 9.60 -10.04 -13.76
N GLU A 118 10.40 -11.05 -14.05
CA GLU A 118 11.68 -10.85 -14.72
C GLU A 118 11.47 -10.41 -16.17
N LYS A 119 12.48 -9.77 -16.79
CA LYS A 119 12.36 -9.25 -18.16
C LYS A 119 11.84 -10.31 -19.14
N GLY A 120 12.41 -11.52 -19.12
CA GLY A 120 11.97 -12.61 -20.00
C GLY A 120 10.56 -13.13 -19.66
N GLU A 121 10.15 -13.10 -18.39
CA GLU A 121 8.78 -13.43 -18.01
C GLU A 121 7.79 -12.39 -18.50
N ARG A 122 8.14 -11.11 -18.42
CA ARG A 122 7.31 -10.01 -18.91
C ARG A 122 7.08 -10.10 -20.43
N GLU A 123 8.12 -10.43 -21.17
CA GLU A 123 8.06 -10.66 -22.61
C GLU A 123 7.17 -11.87 -22.94
N ARG A 124 7.28 -12.97 -22.19
CA ARG A 124 6.47 -14.19 -22.36
C ARG A 124 4.99 -13.97 -22.04
N LEU A 125 4.68 -13.13 -21.07
CA LEU A 125 3.32 -12.82 -20.63
C LEU A 125 2.67 -11.72 -21.49
N SER A 126 3.35 -11.22 -22.52
CA SER A 126 2.84 -10.23 -23.47
C SER A 126 2.33 -8.95 -22.79
N TYR A 127 2.94 -8.54 -21.67
CA TYR A 127 2.62 -7.23 -21.07
C TYR A 127 3.01 -6.09 -22.03
N SER A 128 2.31 -4.96 -21.94
CA SER A 128 2.61 -3.78 -22.76
C SER A 128 4.06 -3.34 -22.59
N SER A 129 4.65 -2.76 -23.63
CA SER A 129 6.03 -2.24 -23.60
C SER A 129 6.25 -1.21 -22.50
N SER A 130 5.22 -0.42 -22.16
CA SER A 130 5.23 0.51 -21.03
C SER A 130 5.48 -0.16 -19.69
N CYS A 131 5.09 -1.43 -19.52
CA CYS A 131 5.24 -2.21 -18.30
C CYS A 131 6.53 -3.04 -18.25
N GLN A 132 7.21 -3.17 -19.38
CA GLN A 132 8.43 -3.97 -19.48
C GLN A 132 9.67 -3.27 -18.94
N GLN A 133 9.63 -1.93 -18.81
CA GLN A 133 10.79 -1.09 -18.48
C GLN A 133 10.71 -0.45 -17.08
N GLN A 134 9.75 -0.85 -16.25
CA GLN A 134 9.48 -0.20 -14.97
C GLN A 134 10.27 -0.83 -13.82
N ASN A 135 10.85 0.00 -12.95
CA ASN A 135 11.47 -0.44 -11.70
C ASN A 135 10.52 -0.16 -10.53
N ILE A 136 10.28 -1.16 -9.69
CA ILE A 136 9.35 -1.07 -8.57
C ILE A 136 9.68 0.09 -7.62
N SER A 137 10.97 0.42 -7.44
CA SER A 137 11.41 1.52 -6.58
C SER A 137 10.85 2.87 -6.99
N ASP A 138 10.53 3.07 -8.28
CA ASP A 138 10.03 4.33 -8.82
C ASP A 138 8.57 4.60 -8.41
N PHE A 139 7.91 3.56 -7.89
CA PHE A 139 6.51 3.60 -7.45
C PHE A 139 6.37 3.49 -5.95
N VAL A 140 7.46 3.44 -5.19
CA VAL A 140 7.44 3.38 -3.73
C VAL A 140 7.69 4.75 -3.14
N ILE A 141 6.79 5.20 -2.27
CA ILE A 141 6.93 6.46 -1.54
C ILE A 141 6.62 6.29 -0.04
N PRO A 142 7.19 7.12 0.85
CA PRO A 142 6.72 7.26 2.22
C PRO A 142 5.23 7.66 2.28
N PHE A 143 4.39 7.02 3.09
CA PHE A 143 2.96 7.36 3.09
C PHE A 143 2.68 8.78 3.62
N ASP A 144 3.47 9.24 4.60
CA ASP A 144 3.45 10.60 5.14
C ASP A 144 3.84 11.70 4.14
N THR A 145 4.24 11.32 2.91
CA THR A 145 4.49 12.24 1.81
C THR A 145 3.37 12.28 0.76
N VAL A 146 2.43 11.33 0.77
CA VAL A 146 1.31 11.27 -0.21
C VAL A 146 0.55 12.59 -0.26
N CYS A 147 0.21 13.15 0.90
CA CYS A 147 -0.55 14.40 0.99
C CYS A 147 0.24 15.66 0.58
N LYS A 148 1.55 15.55 0.34
CA LYS A 148 2.40 16.66 -0.10
C LYS A 148 2.52 16.73 -1.62
N ASP A 149 2.16 15.67 -2.34
CA ASP A 149 2.21 15.61 -3.79
C ASP A 149 0.79 15.54 -4.37
N ASN A 150 0.41 16.57 -5.14
CA ASN A 150 -0.90 16.64 -5.79
C ASN A 150 -1.09 15.54 -6.85
N ASN A 151 -0.02 14.86 -7.29
CA ASN A 151 -0.11 13.74 -8.22
C ASN A 151 -0.53 12.42 -7.57
N HIS A 152 -0.71 12.40 -6.23
CA HIS A 152 -1.05 11.18 -5.47
C HIS A 152 -2.42 11.25 -4.78
N ILE A 153 -3.14 12.34 -5.05
CA ILE A 153 -4.46 12.60 -4.48
C ILE A 153 -5.49 12.81 -5.60
N VAL A 154 -6.74 12.44 -5.32
CA VAL A 154 -7.90 12.65 -6.21
C VAL A 154 -9.02 13.34 -5.45
#